data_AF-A0A848NP17-F1
#
_entry.id   AF-A0A848NP17-F1
#
_cell.length_a   1.000
_cell.length_b   1.000
_cell.length_c   1.000
_cell.angle_alpha   90.00
_cell.angle_beta   90.00
_cell.angle_gamma   90.00
#
_symmetry.space_group_name_H-M   'P 1'
#
loop_
_entity.id
_entity.type
_entity.pdbx_description
1 polymer ?
#
loop_
_entity_poly.entity_id
_entity_poly.type
_entity_poly.pdbx_seq_one_letter_code
_entity_poly.pdbx_strand_id
1 'polypeptide(L)' 'VRSGDREGNLLVCNPGLGYVWLLNPRAEPLIVWRSPKGMSTTNLAFGGEDGRTLFCTESVTGTILTARAPHPGLLAVAPR' A
#
# COMPACT_ATOMS: atom_id res chain seq x y z
N VAL A 1 -3.41 1.96 -8.32
CA VAL A 1 -4.29 1.42 -7.24
C VAL A 1 -4.08 2.22 -5.97
N ARG A 2 -5.13 2.39 -5.15
CA ARG A 2 -5.07 3.07 -3.86
C ARG A 2 -5.87 2.31 -2.79
N SER A 3 -5.40 2.32 -1.55
CA SER A 3 -6.14 1.82 -0.37
C SER A 3 -6.02 2.81 0.78
N GLY A 4 -7.04 2.92 1.63
CA GLY A 4 -7.05 3.84 2.78
C GLY A 4 -6.80 3.14 4.11
N ASP A 5 -6.33 3.89 5.09
CA ASP A 5 -6.23 3.46 6.49
C ASP A 5 -7.27 4.15 7.40
N ARG A 6 -7.33 3.75 8.67
CA ARG A 6 -8.30 4.29 9.65
C ARG A 6 -8.03 5.72 10.11
N GLU A 7 -6.88 6.32 9.78
CA GLU A 7 -6.58 7.73 10.05
C GLU A 7 -6.95 8.64 8.88
N GLY A 8 -7.51 8.07 7.79
CA GLY A 8 -7.85 8.82 6.58
C GLY A 8 -6.65 9.07 5.66
N ASN A 9 -5.54 8.36 5.87
CA ASN A 9 -4.41 8.41 4.94
C ASN A 9 -4.68 7.55 3.71
N LEU A 10 -3.94 7.85 2.64
CA LEU A 10 -4.02 7.13 1.38
C LEU A 10 -2.70 6.44 1.05
N LEU A 11 -2.76 5.14 0.76
CA LEU A 11 -1.64 4.38 0.24
C LEU A 11 -1.74 4.30 -1.27
N VAL A 12 -0.63 4.60 -1.97
CA VAL A 12 -0.58 4.67 -3.44
C VAL A 12 0.63 3.90 -3.95
N CYS A 13 0.40 2.89 -4.78
CA CYS A 13 1.46 2.28 -5.59
C CYS A 13 1.87 3.24 -6.71
N ASN A 14 3.18 3.38 -6.93
CA ASN A 14 3.75 4.12 -8.05
C ASN A 14 4.52 3.17 -8.98
N PRO A 15 3.89 2.75 -10.09
CA PRO A 15 4.60 2.11 -11.19
C PRO A 15 5.55 3.12 -11.87
N GLY A 16 6.77 2.69 -12.15
CA GLY A 16 7.84 3.51 -12.73
C GLY A 16 8.91 3.91 -11.72
N LEU A 17 8.53 4.18 -10.47
CA LEU A 17 9.47 4.46 -9.38
C LEU A 17 9.66 3.30 -8.39
N GLY A 18 8.75 2.31 -8.40
CA GLY A 18 8.79 1.18 -7.48
C GLY A 18 8.47 1.56 -6.04
N TYR A 19 7.66 2.61 -5.86
CA TYR A 19 7.31 3.11 -4.54
C TYR A 19 5.90 2.72 -4.12
N VAL A 20 5.70 2.64 -2.82
CA VAL A 20 4.39 2.78 -2.19
C VAL A 20 4.46 3.98 -1.27
N TRP A 21 3.58 4.95 -1.49
CA TRP A 21 3.48 6.13 -0.64
C TRP A 21 2.36 5.97 0.37
N LEU A 22 2.60 6.35 1.62
CA LEU A 22 1.55 6.71 2.57
C LEU A 22 1.44 8.23 2.58
N LEU A 23 0.28 8.73 2.17
CA LEU A 23 0.00 10.16 2.05
C LEU A 23 -1.03 10.58 3.10
N ASN A 24 -0.82 11.72 3.74
CA ASN A 24 -1.82 12.32 4.61
C ASN A 24 -3.00 12.90 3.80
N PRO A 25 -4.08 13.41 4.45
CA PRO A 25 -5.22 14.01 3.74
C PRO A 25 -4.89 15.21 2.84
N ARG A 26 -3.70 15.82 2.97
CA ARG A 26 -3.20 16.90 2.12
C ARG A 26 -2.32 16.40 0.96
N ALA A 27 -2.24 15.08 0.76
CA ALA A 27 -1.38 14.41 -0.21
C ALA A 27 0.13 14.60 0.05
N GLU A 28 0.53 14.92 1.28
CA GLU A 28 1.93 15.01 1.68
C GLU A 28 2.43 13.62 2.13
N PRO A 29 3.65 13.20 1.75
CA PRO A 29 4.17 11.88 2.11
C PRO A 29 4.55 11.80 3.59
N LEU A 30 3.95 10.83 4.28
CA LEU A 30 4.32 10.42 5.63
C LEU A 30 5.38 9.32 5.61
N ILE A 31 5.21 8.32 4.73
CA ILE A 31 6.13 7.20 4.55
C ILE A 31 6.27 6.89 3.06
N VAL A 32 7.50 6.53 2.64
CA VAL A 32 7.79 6.01 1.30
C VAL A 32 8.46 4.65 1.44
N TRP A 33 7.77 3.58 1.05
CA TRP A 33 8.37 2.26 0.91
C TRP A 33 8.94 2.09 -0.50
N ARG A 34 10.16 1.58 -0.58
CA ARG A 34 10.82 1.24 -1.85
C ARG A 34 10.81 -0.26 -2.07
N SER A 35 10.34 -0.68 -3.24
CA SER A 35 10.44 -2.06 -3.68
C SER A 35 11.91 -2.50 -3.79
N PRO A 36 12.29 -3.65 -3.19
CA PRO A 36 13.62 -4.22 -3.35
C PRO A 36 13.75 -5.08 -4.61
N LYS A 37 12.67 -5.27 -5.38
CA LYS A 37 12.62 -6.23 -6.51
C LYS A 37 12.52 -5.56 -7.88
N GLY A 38 11.91 -4.39 -7.97
CA GLY A 38 11.63 -3.76 -9.27
C GLY A 38 10.89 -2.44 -9.12
N MET A 39 10.68 -1.77 -10.24
CA MET A 39 10.10 -0.42 -10.27
C MET A 39 8.59 -0.40 -10.56
N SER A 40 7.93 -1.56 -10.62
CA SER A 40 6.53 -1.66 -11.04
C SER A 40 5.63 -2.15 -9.91
N THR A 41 5.54 -1.39 -8.82
CA THR A 41 4.51 -1.60 -7.80
C THR A 41 3.14 -1.21 -8.37
N THR A 42 2.16 -2.10 -8.34
CA THR A 42 0.92 -1.92 -9.15
C THR A 42 -0.39 -2.08 -8.38
N ASN A 43 -0.44 -2.94 -7.38
CA ASN A 43 -1.61 -3.19 -6.54
C ASN A 43 -1.16 -3.31 -5.07
N LEU A 44 -2.01 -2.92 -4.13
CA LEU A 44 -1.78 -3.09 -2.71
C LEU A 44 -3.07 -3.40 -1.95
N ALA A 45 -2.97 -4.26 -0.94
CA ALA A 45 -4.06 -4.57 -0.02
C ALA A 45 -3.55 -4.64 1.42
N PHE A 46 -4.42 -4.30 2.35
CA PHE A 46 -4.21 -4.56 3.77
C PHE A 46 -4.62 -5.99 4.12
N GLY A 47 -3.93 -6.58 5.10
CA GLY A 47 -4.25 -7.87 5.68
C GLY A 47 -3.48 -8.11 6.98
N GLY A 48 -3.33 -9.38 7.34
CA GLY A 48 -2.83 -9.77 8.67
C GLY A 48 -3.90 -9.61 9.75
N GLU A 49 -3.68 -10.24 10.91
CA GLU A 49 -4.66 -10.30 12.00
C GLU A 49 -5.00 -8.90 12.57
N ASP A 50 -4.04 -7.99 12.56
CA ASP A 50 -4.21 -6.62 13.04
C ASP A 50 -4.55 -5.61 11.94
N GLY A 51 -4.69 -6.08 10.68
CA GLY A 51 -4.99 -5.25 9.52
C GLY A 51 -3.87 -4.29 9.13
N ARG A 52 -2.63 -4.47 9.61
CA ARG A 52 -1.49 -3.57 9.35
C ARG A 52 -0.44 -4.15 8.41
N THR A 53 -0.65 -5.36 7.89
CA THR A 53 0.26 -5.93 6.89
C THR A 53 -0.15 -5.44 5.50
N LEU A 54 0.78 -4.84 4.79
CA LEU A 54 0.63 -4.46 3.39
C LEU A 54 1.13 -5.60 2.52
N PHE A 55 0.30 -6.04 1.57
CA PHE A 55 0.70 -6.91 0.48
C PHE A 55 0.70 -6.08 -0.81
N CYS A 56 1.82 -6.01 -1.51
CA CYS A 56 1.97 -5.22 -2.72
C CYS A 56 2.49 -6.09 -3.86
N THR A 57 1.88 -5.98 -5.04
CA THR A 57 2.39 -6.65 -6.24
C THR A 57 3.49 -5.82 -6.89
N GLU A 58 4.63 -6.45 -7.17
CA GLU A 58 5.60 -5.97 -8.15
C GLU A 58 5.37 -6.76 -9.45
N SER A 59 4.82 -6.11 -10.47
CA SER A 59 4.23 -6.82 -11.61
C SER A 59 5.24 -7.28 -12.66
N VAL A 60 6.42 -6.66 -12.73
CA VAL A 60 7.45 -7.04 -13.73
C VAL A 60 8.14 -8.34 -13.31
N THR A 61 8.41 -8.49 -12.01
CA THR A 61 9.03 -9.69 -11.43
C THR A 61 8.01 -10.73 -10.97
N GLY A 62 6.72 -10.37 -10.91
CA GLY A 62 5.66 -11.24 -10.42
C GLY A 62 5.72 -11.53 -8.91
N THR A 63 6.34 -10.65 -8.12
CA THR A 63 6.57 -10.86 -6.69
C THR A 63 5.48 -10.22 -5.84
N ILE A 64 5.09 -10.86 -4.73
CA ILE A 64 4.34 -10.22 -3.64
C ILE A 64 5.33 -9.69 -2.59
N LEU A 65 5.37 -8.38 -2.44
CA LEU A 65 6.13 -7.67 -1.42
C LEU A 65 5.29 -7.48 -0.17
N THR A 66 5.94 -7.45 0.99
CA THR A 66 5.27 -7.20 2.27
C THR A 66 5.92 -6.05 3.04
N ALA A 67 5.10 -5.26 3.73
CA ALA A 67 5.53 -4.19 4.61
C ALA A 67 4.53 -4.02 5.77
N ARG A 68 4.86 -3.19 6.76
CA ARG A 68 4.01 -2.90 7.91
C ARG A 68 3.56 -1.43 7.87
N ALA A 69 2.25 -1.22 7.93
CA ALA A 69 1.64 0.11 8.00
C ALA A 69 1.54 0.58 9.46
N PRO A 70 1.63 1.90 9.71
CA PRO A 70 1.47 2.47 11.05
C PRO A 70 0.03 2.40 11.57
N HIS A 71 -0.96 2.29 10.68
CA HIS A 71 -2.37 2.21 11.01
C HIS A 71 -3.05 1.08 10.22
N PRO A 72 -4.09 0.44 10.76
CA PRO A 72 -4.80 -0.62 10.06
C PRO A 72 -5.59 -0.08 8.87
N GLY A 73 -5.75 -0.91 7.85
CA GLY A 73 -6.56 -0.60 6.66
C GLY A 73 -8.04 -0.39 6.98
N LEU A 74 -8.72 0.31 6.07
CA LEU A 74 -10.17 0.31 6.04
C LEU A 74 -10.66 -1.10 5.68
N LEU A 75 -11.66 -1.60 6.41
CA LEU A 75 -12.32 -2.85 6.05
C LEU A 75 -13.00 -2.64 4.70
N ALA A 76 -12.74 -3.53 3.74
CA ALA A 76 -13.53 -3.58 2.53
C ALA A 76 -14.97 -3.92 2.92
N VAL A 77 -15.89 -2.96 2.75
CA VAL A 77 -17.31 -3.26 2.89
C VAL A 77 -17.66 -4.20 1.75
N ALA A 78 -17.93 -5.47 2.05
CA ALA A 78 -18.48 -6.37 1.05
C ALA A 78 -19.80 -5.75 0.54
N PRO A 79 -20.02 -5.69 -0.79
CA PRO A 79 -21.31 -5.24 -1.30
C PRO A 79 -22.41 -6.12 -0.71
N ARG A 80 -23.51 -5.49 -0.30
CA ARG A 80 -24.72 -6.20 0.12
C ARG A 80 -25.32 -6.99 -1.04
#